data_AF-A0A835WKP6-F1
#
_entry.id   AF-A0A835WKP6-F1
#
_cell.length_a   1.000
_cell.length_b   1.000
_cell.length_c   1.000
_cell.angle_alpha   90.00
_cell.angle_beta   90.00
_cell.angle_gamma   90.00
#
_symmetry.space_group_name_H-M   'P 1'
#
loop_
_entity.id
_entity.type
_entity.pdbx_description
1 polymer ?
#
loop_
_entity_poly.entity_id
_entity_poly.type
_entity_poly.pdbx_seq_one_letter_code
_entity_poly.pdbx_strand_id
1 'polypeptide(L)'
;MAELAPPIQAAEPLTPAQKARLVAILEVVTQRVGENISTFRALNGMLWVACTLELPVPAALIRRQLDLALRPSPREVMAGTAEGRYFYAYVFSNCIKMGVQPASPAEAQAWAERLCSARAGAWTAKELVVGLGALAQLDTFSVTPEVEQAALAAVGDPKLACTQAEARALLELFGRLGVELSGDVRDQLLRLQQGRQKARPQQQANKKQQR
;
A
#
# COMPACT_ATOMS: atom_id res chain seq x y z
N MET A 1 44.35 6.92 -4.74
CA MET A 1 43.65 6.66 -3.48
C MET A 1 42.29 7.32 -3.59
N ALA A 2 41.21 6.54 -3.60
CA ALA A 2 39.86 7.10 -3.63
C ALA A 2 39.46 7.50 -2.21
N GLU A 3 39.24 8.79 -2.00
CA GLU A 3 38.69 9.34 -0.76
C GLU A 3 37.26 8.83 -0.63
N LEU A 4 37.03 7.95 0.34
CA LEU A 4 35.69 7.50 0.71
C LEU A 4 34.92 8.73 1.22
N ALA A 5 33.80 9.03 0.57
CA ALA A 5 32.89 10.07 1.02
C ALA A 5 32.58 9.91 2.52
N PRO A 6 32.52 11.02 3.29
CA PRO A 6 32.26 10.94 4.72
C PRO A 6 30.94 10.20 4.97
N PRO A 7 30.85 9.42 6.06
CA PRO A 7 29.62 8.72 6.41
C PRO A 7 28.48 9.73 6.50
N ILE A 8 27.37 9.43 5.83
CA ILE A 8 26.14 10.21 5.91
C ILE A 8 25.79 10.30 7.39
N GLN A 9 25.96 11.48 8.00
CA GLN A 9 25.55 11.71 9.38
C GLN A 9 24.05 11.42 9.47
N ALA A 10 23.66 10.54 10.38
CA ALA A 10 22.25 10.31 10.66
C ALA A 10 21.62 11.65 11.00
N ALA A 11 20.54 12.02 10.28
CA ALA A 11 19.83 13.27 10.53
C ALA A 11 19.42 13.33 12.00
N GLU A 12 19.73 14.44 12.66
CA GLU A 12 19.39 14.62 14.07
C GLU A 12 17.86 14.55 14.25
N PRO A 13 17.36 13.78 15.23
CA PRO A 13 15.93 13.65 15.44
C PRO A 13 15.29 15.01 15.77
N LEU A 14 14.10 15.25 15.24
CA LEU A 14 13.39 16.51 15.47
C LEU A 14 13.06 16.68 16.96
N THR A 15 13.34 17.88 17.47
CA THR A 15 12.94 18.28 18.82
C THR A 15 11.41 18.35 18.96
N PRO A 16 10.86 18.23 20.18
CA PRO A 16 9.43 18.40 20.42
C PRO A 16 8.86 19.73 19.90
N ALA A 17 9.62 20.82 20.02
CA ALA A 17 9.21 22.14 19.53
C ALA A 17 9.13 22.19 17.99
N GLN A 18 10.08 21.56 17.29
CA GLN A 18 10.03 21.42 15.83
C GLN A 18 8.84 20.56 15.40
N LYS A 19 8.59 19.44 16.09
CA LYS A 19 7.41 18.59 15.83
C LYS A 19 6.11 19.37 16.02
N ALA A 20 5.97 20.12 17.12
CA ALA A 20 4.78 20.94 17.38
C ALA A 20 4.56 22.00 16.29
N ARG A 21 5.62 22.64 15.81
CA ARG A 21 5.53 23.61 14.71
C ARG A 21 5.07 22.97 13.40
N LEU A 22 5.56 21.76 13.10
CA LEU A 22 5.12 21.00 11.92
C LEU A 22 3.65 20.58 12.04
N VAL A 23 3.21 20.15 13.23
CA VAL A 23 1.80 19.82 13.48
C VAL A 23 0.91 21.04 13.25
N ALA A 24 1.28 22.22 13.76
CA ALA A 24 0.51 23.45 13.52
C ALA A 24 0.40 23.79 12.03
N ILE A 25 1.47 23.59 11.25
CA ILE A 25 1.43 23.78 9.79
C ILE A 25 0.47 22.76 9.15
N LEU A 26 0.57 21.48 9.53
CA LEU A 26 -0.29 20.42 9.02
C LEU A 26 -1.76 20.70 9.34
N GLU A 27 -2.08 21.19 10.53
CA GLU A 27 -3.43 21.60 10.93
C GLU A 27 -3.98 22.71 10.05
N VAL A 28 -3.20 23.76 9.78
CA VAL A 28 -3.63 24.85 8.89
C VAL A 28 -3.85 24.34 7.47
N VAL A 29 -2.97 23.49 6.95
CA VAL A 29 -3.08 22.94 5.60
C VAL A 29 -4.29 22.01 5.49
N THR A 30 -4.48 21.09 6.43
CA THR A 30 -5.63 20.18 6.48
C THR A 30 -6.96 20.90 6.68
N GLN A 31 -7.02 22.00 7.45
CA GLN A 31 -8.23 22.81 7.54
C GLN A 31 -8.60 23.48 6.20
N ARG A 32 -7.59 23.85 5.40
CA ARG A 32 -7.77 24.39 4.05
C ARG A 32 -8.01 23.30 3.00
N VAL A 33 -7.85 22.02 3.38
CA VAL A 33 -8.14 20.91 2.48
C VAL A 33 -9.66 20.78 2.29
N GLY A 34 -10.18 21.39 1.22
CA GLY A 34 -11.56 21.29 0.76
C GLY A 34 -11.81 20.08 -0.16
N GLU A 35 -13.02 20.01 -0.74
CA GLU A 35 -13.55 18.90 -1.58
C GLU A 35 -12.93 18.82 -3.00
N ASN A 36 -11.63 19.08 -3.17
CA ASN A 36 -10.96 19.00 -4.49
C ASN A 36 -9.83 17.95 -4.51
N ILE A 37 -9.55 17.39 -5.69
CA ILE A 37 -8.63 16.30 -6.02
C ILE A 37 -7.19 16.60 -5.60
N SER A 38 -6.68 17.78 -5.95
CA SER A 38 -5.29 18.19 -5.65
C SER A 38 -5.03 18.20 -4.14
N THR A 39 -6.07 18.49 -3.39
CA THR A 39 -6.12 18.54 -1.95
C THR A 39 -6.06 17.15 -1.32
N PHE A 40 -6.57 16.13 -2.03
CA PHE A 40 -6.47 14.73 -1.65
C PHE A 40 -5.05 14.15 -1.78
N ARG A 41 -4.32 14.50 -2.85
CA ARG A 41 -2.91 14.08 -2.98
C ARG A 41 -2.03 14.66 -1.88
N ALA A 42 -2.30 15.91 -1.50
CA ALA A 42 -1.64 16.55 -0.37
C ALA A 42 -1.89 15.78 0.95
N LEU A 43 -3.09 15.23 1.17
CA LEU A 43 -3.41 14.42 2.34
C LEU A 43 -2.47 13.22 2.48
N ASN A 44 -2.29 12.44 1.41
CA ASN A 44 -1.42 11.25 1.49
C ASN A 44 0.04 11.65 1.80
N GLY A 45 0.53 12.74 1.20
CA GLY A 45 1.85 13.28 1.51
C GLY A 45 1.97 13.72 2.97
N MET A 46 0.96 14.41 3.50
CA MET A 46 0.91 14.83 4.91
C MET A 46 0.89 13.64 5.87
N LEU A 47 0.09 12.61 5.59
CA LEU A 47 0.03 11.39 6.40
C LEU A 47 1.36 10.65 6.37
N TRP A 48 2.00 10.55 5.20
CA TRP A 48 3.32 9.94 5.08
C TRP A 48 4.38 10.70 5.88
N VAL A 49 4.43 12.04 5.80
CA VAL A 49 5.35 12.86 6.60
C VAL A 49 5.08 12.70 8.08
N ALA A 50 3.81 12.76 8.50
CA ALA A 50 3.42 12.64 9.89
C ALA A 50 3.77 11.27 10.49
N CYS A 51 3.57 10.19 9.73
CA CYS A 51 4.03 8.85 10.09
C CYS A 51 5.56 8.80 10.20
N THR A 52 6.27 9.27 9.18
CA THR A 52 7.73 9.14 9.08
C THR A 52 8.46 9.92 10.16
N LEU A 53 7.93 11.08 10.55
CA LEU A 53 8.50 11.95 11.57
C LEU A 53 7.89 11.76 12.97
N GLU A 54 6.98 10.78 13.13
CA GLU A 54 6.25 10.51 14.36
C GLU A 54 5.67 11.80 14.95
N LEU A 55 4.92 12.54 14.12
CA LEU A 55 4.31 13.79 14.52
C LEU A 55 3.02 13.51 15.31
N PRO A 56 2.79 14.20 16.44
CA PRO A 56 1.58 14.04 17.25
C PRO A 56 0.39 14.80 16.62
N VAL A 57 0.03 14.43 15.39
CA VAL A 57 -1.12 15.02 14.69
C VAL A 57 -2.42 14.54 15.34
N PRO A 58 -3.39 15.43 15.62
CA PRO A 58 -4.65 15.02 16.22
C PRO A 58 -5.42 13.99 15.37
N ALA A 59 -5.83 12.87 15.96
CA ALA A 59 -6.57 11.81 15.27
C ALA A 59 -7.87 12.31 14.63
N ALA A 60 -8.58 13.24 15.28
CA ALA A 60 -9.81 13.84 14.76
C ALA A 60 -9.60 14.59 13.42
N LEU A 61 -8.42 15.18 13.23
CA LEU A 61 -8.06 15.88 12.00
C LEU A 61 -7.85 14.88 10.85
N ILE A 62 -7.09 13.82 11.10
CA ILE A 62 -6.86 12.73 10.14
C ILE A 62 -8.19 12.06 9.78
N ARG A 63 -9.03 11.82 10.79
CA ARG A 63 -10.34 11.21 10.62
C ARG A 63 -11.25 12.03 9.71
N ARG A 64 -11.35 13.34 9.94
CA ARG A 64 -12.11 14.25 9.07
C ARG A 64 -11.64 14.17 7.61
N GLN A 65 -10.33 14.10 7.39
CA GLN A 65 -9.77 14.03 6.04
C GLN A 65 -10.05 12.69 5.36
N LEU A 66 -9.99 11.60 6.14
CA LEU A 66 -10.36 10.27 5.67
C LEU A 66 -11.84 10.19 5.31
N ASP A 67 -12.72 10.76 6.13
CA ASP A 67 -14.15 10.82 5.85
C ASP A 67 -14.44 11.55 4.53
N LEU A 68 -13.73 12.67 4.26
CA LEU A 68 -13.79 13.36 2.97
C LEU A 68 -13.32 12.47 1.80
N ALA A 69 -12.35 11.57 2.03
CA ALA A 69 -11.79 10.65 1.02
C ALA A 69 -12.78 9.57 0.63
N LEU A 70 -13.52 9.12 1.63
CA LEU A 70 -14.48 8.04 1.55
C LEU A 70 -15.84 8.51 1.09
N ARG A 71 -16.12 9.83 1.10
CA ARG A 71 -17.34 10.37 0.50
C ARG A 71 -17.43 9.89 -0.95
N PRO A 72 -18.62 9.51 -1.42
CA PRO A 72 -18.85 9.24 -2.84
C PRO A 72 -18.70 10.55 -3.62
N SER A 73 -17.46 10.93 -3.93
CA SER A 73 -17.16 11.88 -4.99
C SER A 73 -17.62 11.28 -6.32
N PRO A 74 -18.13 12.09 -7.27
CA PRO A 74 -18.49 11.60 -8.60
C PRO A 74 -17.33 10.79 -9.16
N ARG A 75 -17.64 9.68 -9.83
CA ARG A 75 -16.76 8.60 -10.32
C ARG A 75 -15.55 9.03 -11.19
N GLU A 76 -15.19 10.30 -11.26
CA GLU A 76 -14.28 10.92 -12.23
C GLU A 76 -12.95 11.41 -11.64
N VAL A 77 -12.79 11.45 -10.31
CA VAL A 77 -11.62 12.09 -9.67
C VAL A 77 -10.30 11.30 -9.82
N MET A 78 -10.36 9.96 -9.83
CA MET A 78 -9.17 9.09 -9.95
C MET A 78 -9.33 8.04 -11.07
N ALA A 79 -10.54 7.87 -11.60
CA ALA A 79 -10.85 6.91 -12.65
C ALA A 79 -10.13 7.32 -13.94
N GLY A 80 -9.01 6.67 -14.22
CA GLY A 80 -8.16 6.97 -15.38
C GLY A 80 -6.72 7.31 -15.03
N THR A 81 -6.40 7.55 -13.76
CA THR A 81 -4.99 7.67 -13.32
C THR A 81 -4.45 6.31 -12.90
N ALA A 82 -3.18 6.03 -13.22
CA ALA A 82 -2.51 4.78 -12.86
C ALA A 82 -2.45 4.51 -11.33
N GLU A 83 -2.74 5.52 -10.52
CA GLU A 83 -2.48 5.56 -9.08
C GLU A 83 -3.71 5.30 -8.20
N GLY A 84 -4.89 5.03 -8.78
CA GLY A 84 -6.17 4.84 -8.07
C GLY A 84 -6.09 4.00 -6.80
N ARG A 85 -5.75 2.72 -6.95
CA ARG A 85 -5.68 1.75 -5.84
C ARG A 85 -4.52 2.01 -4.88
N TYR A 86 -3.34 2.28 -5.43
CA TYR A 86 -2.15 2.61 -4.65
C TYR A 86 -2.36 3.78 -3.69
N PHE A 87 -3.05 4.81 -4.16
CA PHE A 87 -3.34 5.98 -3.35
C PHE A 87 -4.10 5.62 -2.07
N TYR A 88 -5.24 4.93 -2.19
CA TYR A 88 -6.04 4.52 -1.03
C TYR A 88 -5.30 3.52 -0.14
N ALA A 89 -4.53 2.60 -0.73
CA ALA A 89 -3.71 1.66 0.04
C ALA A 89 -2.76 2.37 1.01
N TYR A 90 -2.05 3.40 0.54
CA TYR A 90 -1.14 4.19 1.39
C TYR A 90 -1.88 5.06 2.41
N VAL A 91 -3.00 5.68 2.01
CA VAL A 91 -3.82 6.47 2.94
C VAL A 91 -4.30 5.59 4.10
N PHE A 92 -4.89 4.42 3.82
CA PHE A 92 -5.37 3.51 4.87
C PHE A 92 -4.22 2.99 5.73
N SER A 93 -3.11 2.55 5.11
CA SER A 93 -1.93 2.08 5.85
C SER A 93 -1.38 3.14 6.80
N ASN A 94 -1.27 4.40 6.35
CA ASN A 94 -0.77 5.49 7.19
C ASN A 94 -1.78 5.89 8.27
N CYS A 95 -3.09 5.94 7.97
CA CYS A 95 -4.12 6.18 8.99
C CYS A 95 -4.03 5.16 10.13
N ILE A 96 -3.93 3.86 9.80
CA ILE A 96 -3.85 2.78 10.81
C ILE A 96 -2.58 2.94 11.66
N LYS A 97 -1.43 3.23 11.04
CA LYS A 97 -0.17 3.49 11.77
C LYS A 97 -0.25 4.69 12.71
N MET A 98 -1.07 5.67 12.38
CA MET A 98 -1.34 6.85 13.22
C MET A 98 -2.46 6.62 14.25
N GLY A 99 -2.95 5.38 14.39
CA GLY A 99 -4.01 5.04 15.34
C GLY A 99 -5.42 5.41 14.88
N VAL A 100 -5.61 5.77 13.61
CA VAL A 100 -6.93 5.99 13.02
C VAL A 100 -7.42 4.71 12.38
N GLN A 101 -8.38 4.08 13.04
CA GLN A 101 -9.02 2.84 12.61
C GLN A 101 -10.49 3.07 12.26
N PRO A 102 -11.12 2.17 11.48
CA PRO A 102 -12.56 2.19 11.32
C PRO A 102 -13.27 2.02 12.67
N ALA A 103 -14.32 2.79 12.90
CA ALA A 103 -15.10 2.74 14.13
C ALA A 103 -16.09 1.55 14.15
N SER A 104 -16.28 0.88 13.01
CA SER A 104 -17.19 -0.25 12.88
C SER A 104 -16.78 -1.19 11.74
N PRO A 105 -17.26 -2.45 11.73
CA PRO A 105 -17.08 -3.36 10.61
C PRO A 105 -17.65 -2.81 9.29
N ALA A 106 -18.78 -2.12 9.33
CA ALA A 106 -19.38 -1.49 8.14
C ALA A 106 -18.47 -0.42 7.53
N GLU A 107 -17.75 0.32 8.38
CA GLU A 107 -16.80 1.31 7.90
C GLU A 107 -15.53 0.66 7.35
N ALA A 108 -15.01 -0.39 8.00
CA ALA A 108 -13.89 -1.16 7.48
C ALA A 108 -14.21 -1.72 6.09
N GLN A 109 -15.46 -2.16 5.90
CA GLN A 109 -15.97 -2.61 4.61
C GLN A 109 -16.02 -1.48 3.57
N ALA A 110 -16.49 -0.29 3.95
CA ALA A 110 -16.47 0.88 3.06
C ALA A 110 -15.05 1.25 2.59
N TRP A 111 -14.03 1.07 3.44
CA TRP A 111 -12.63 1.27 3.05
C TRP A 111 -12.19 0.21 2.02
N ALA A 112 -12.54 -1.06 2.24
CA ALA A 112 -12.26 -2.15 1.30
C ALA A 112 -12.93 -1.93 -0.07
N GLU A 113 -14.21 -1.55 -0.07
CA GLU A 113 -14.96 -1.23 -1.29
C GLU A 113 -14.37 -0.05 -2.06
N ARG A 114 -13.90 0.98 -1.33
CA ARG A 114 -13.20 2.11 -1.94
C ARG A 114 -11.90 1.66 -2.61
N LEU A 115 -11.13 0.80 -1.95
CA LEU A 115 -9.91 0.22 -2.52
C LEU A 115 -10.22 -0.58 -3.79
N CYS A 116 -11.22 -1.47 -3.76
CA CYS A 116 -11.61 -2.28 -4.92
C CYS A 116 -12.10 -1.43 -6.11
N SER A 117 -12.90 -0.40 -5.85
CA SER A 117 -13.50 0.43 -6.91
C SER A 117 -12.59 1.54 -7.43
N ALA A 118 -11.47 1.83 -6.78
CA ALA A 118 -10.60 2.96 -7.13
C ALA A 118 -9.95 2.84 -8.53
N ARG A 119 -9.81 1.62 -9.06
CA ARG A 119 -9.24 1.39 -10.39
C ARG A 119 -9.73 0.06 -10.99
N ALA A 120 -10.14 0.09 -12.25
CA ALA A 120 -10.44 -1.10 -13.04
C ALA A 120 -9.17 -1.92 -13.39
N GLY A 121 -9.30 -3.24 -13.44
CA GLY A 121 -8.24 -4.18 -13.86
C GLY A 121 -7.64 -5.01 -12.72
N ALA A 122 -6.62 -5.82 -13.04
CA ALA A 122 -5.96 -6.70 -12.08
C ALA A 122 -5.23 -5.91 -10.98
N TRP A 123 -5.08 -6.53 -9.80
CA TRP A 123 -4.28 -6.00 -8.70
C TRP A 123 -2.81 -6.34 -8.88
N THR A 124 -1.95 -5.40 -8.47
CA THR A 124 -0.51 -5.63 -8.38
C THR A 124 -0.15 -6.18 -7.00
N ALA A 125 1.00 -6.85 -6.89
CA ALA A 125 1.45 -7.46 -5.62
C ALA A 125 1.53 -6.42 -4.50
N LYS A 126 2.07 -5.24 -4.80
CA LYS A 126 2.20 -4.14 -3.84
C LYS A 126 0.84 -3.55 -3.43
N GLU A 127 -0.15 -3.47 -4.31
CA GLU A 127 -1.51 -3.04 -3.94
C GLU A 127 -2.17 -4.02 -2.97
N LEU A 128 -1.98 -5.33 -3.17
CA LEU A 128 -2.44 -6.35 -2.23
C LEU A 128 -1.73 -6.21 -0.88
N VAL A 129 -0.40 -6.17 -0.90
CA VAL A 129 0.43 -6.12 0.32
C VAL A 129 0.18 -4.85 1.14
N VAL A 130 0.13 -3.68 0.50
CA VAL A 130 -0.07 -2.41 1.22
C VAL A 130 -1.54 -2.18 1.54
N GLY A 131 -2.44 -2.42 0.58
CA GLY A 131 -3.86 -2.10 0.72
C GLY A 131 -4.59 -3.14 1.57
N LEU A 132 -4.72 -4.37 1.06
CA LEU A 132 -5.37 -5.44 1.82
C LEU A 132 -4.57 -5.82 3.06
N GLY A 133 -3.24 -5.76 3.02
CA GLY A 133 -2.41 -5.99 4.20
C GLY A 133 -2.60 -4.97 5.32
N ALA A 134 -3.00 -3.73 5.01
CA ALA A 134 -3.40 -2.76 6.02
C ALA A 134 -4.76 -3.11 6.62
N LEU A 135 -5.75 -3.47 5.79
CA LEU A 135 -7.09 -3.83 6.25
C LEU A 135 -7.09 -5.14 7.06
N ALA A 136 -6.29 -6.13 6.67
CA ALA A 136 -6.14 -7.42 7.36
C ALA A 136 -5.52 -7.32 8.76
N GLN A 137 -5.05 -6.13 9.18
CA GLN A 137 -4.60 -5.88 10.55
C GLN A 137 -5.72 -5.40 11.48
N LEU A 138 -6.90 -5.12 10.93
CA LEU A 138 -8.03 -4.58 11.68
C LEU A 138 -8.94 -5.72 12.12
N ASP A 139 -9.18 -5.83 13.43
CA ASP A 139 -10.12 -6.83 13.98
C ASP A 139 -11.55 -6.65 13.48
N THR A 140 -11.90 -5.44 13.02
CA THR A 140 -13.21 -5.10 12.46
C THR A 140 -13.36 -5.50 10.99
N PHE A 141 -12.27 -5.87 10.31
CA PHE A 141 -12.30 -6.19 8.89
C PHE A 141 -12.51 -7.68 8.66
N SER A 142 -13.52 -8.01 7.85
CA SER A 142 -13.75 -9.36 7.33
C SER A 142 -13.61 -9.32 5.82
N VAL A 143 -12.92 -10.31 5.26
CA VAL A 143 -12.79 -10.44 3.81
C VAL A 143 -14.15 -10.78 3.20
N THR A 144 -14.59 -10.03 2.18
CA THR A 144 -15.79 -10.38 1.42
C THR A 144 -15.45 -11.27 0.23
N PRO A 145 -16.42 -12.03 -0.31
CA PRO A 145 -16.19 -12.86 -1.49
C PRO A 145 -15.62 -12.09 -2.68
N GLU A 146 -16.03 -10.84 -2.88
CA GLU A 146 -15.54 -9.99 -3.98
C GLU A 146 -14.07 -9.61 -3.80
N VAL A 147 -13.68 -9.26 -2.56
CA VAL A 147 -12.29 -8.93 -2.23
C VAL A 147 -11.42 -10.17 -2.35
N GLU A 148 -11.90 -11.30 -1.84
CA GLU A 148 -11.23 -12.59 -1.92
C GLU A 148 -10.98 -13.00 -3.38
N GLN A 149 -12.02 -12.97 -4.22
CA GLN A 149 -11.92 -13.31 -5.63
C GLN A 149 -10.95 -12.38 -6.37
N ALA A 150 -10.99 -11.07 -6.10
CA ALA A 150 -10.07 -10.12 -6.71
C ALA A 150 -8.62 -10.37 -6.29
N ALA A 151 -8.38 -10.69 -5.01
CA ALA A 151 -7.06 -11.02 -4.49
C ALA A 151 -6.51 -12.33 -5.10
N LEU A 152 -7.34 -13.38 -5.13
CA LEU A 152 -7.00 -14.68 -5.72
C LEU A 152 -6.71 -14.57 -7.21
N ALA A 153 -7.54 -13.83 -7.96
CA ALA A 153 -7.32 -13.60 -9.38
C ALA A 153 -5.99 -12.89 -9.65
N ALA A 154 -5.59 -11.94 -8.79
CA ALA A 154 -4.35 -11.21 -8.93
C ALA A 154 -3.11 -12.07 -8.64
N VAL A 155 -3.12 -12.87 -7.57
CA VAL A 155 -1.99 -13.80 -7.27
C VAL A 155 -1.93 -15.00 -8.21
N GLY A 156 -3.06 -15.37 -8.83
CA GLY A 156 -3.13 -16.37 -9.88
C GLY A 156 -2.68 -15.89 -11.26
N ASP A 157 -2.44 -14.57 -11.44
CA ASP A 157 -1.96 -14.04 -12.72
C ASP A 157 -0.48 -14.44 -12.93
N PRO A 158 -0.15 -15.23 -13.97
CA PRO A 158 1.23 -15.61 -14.25
C PRO A 158 2.16 -14.43 -14.57
N LYS A 159 1.59 -13.25 -14.88
CA LYS A 159 2.33 -12.00 -15.13
C LYS A 159 2.48 -11.13 -13.88
N LEU A 160 2.01 -11.58 -12.71
CA LEU A 160 2.18 -10.82 -11.48
C LEU A 160 3.67 -10.61 -11.18
N ALA A 161 4.14 -9.37 -11.38
CA ALA A 161 5.46 -8.96 -10.95
C ALA A 161 5.49 -8.90 -9.41
N CYS A 162 6.38 -9.70 -8.81
CA CYS A 162 6.45 -9.86 -7.37
C CYS A 162 7.92 -10.01 -6.94
N THR A 163 8.37 -9.15 -6.04
CA THR A 163 9.67 -9.24 -5.39
C THR A 163 9.67 -10.32 -4.30
N GLN A 164 10.86 -10.70 -3.82
CA GLN A 164 10.99 -11.65 -2.71
C GLN A 164 10.26 -11.19 -1.43
N ALA A 165 10.35 -9.89 -1.12
CA ALA A 165 9.69 -9.30 0.05
C ALA A 165 8.16 -9.31 -0.10
N GLU A 166 7.66 -8.96 -1.29
CA GLU A 166 6.22 -9.02 -1.59
C GLU A 166 5.71 -10.46 -1.55
N ALA A 167 6.46 -11.45 -2.04
CA ALA A 167 6.05 -12.85 -2.01
C ALA A 167 5.86 -13.35 -0.57
N ARG A 168 6.78 -12.98 0.33
CA ARG A 168 6.64 -13.25 1.76
C ARG A 168 5.39 -12.58 2.34
N ALA A 169 5.22 -11.29 2.06
CA ALA A 169 4.09 -10.52 2.58
C ALA A 169 2.73 -11.03 2.06
N LEU A 170 2.67 -11.51 0.81
CA LEU A 170 1.47 -12.14 0.25
C LEU A 170 1.14 -13.45 0.98
N LEU A 171 2.13 -14.32 1.23
CA LEU A 171 1.89 -15.55 1.99
C LEU A 171 1.36 -15.26 3.40
N GLU A 172 1.94 -14.27 4.09
CA GLU A 172 1.48 -13.82 5.40
C GLU A 172 0.06 -13.21 5.34
N LEU A 173 -0.22 -12.41 4.30
CA LEU A 173 -1.54 -11.81 4.07
C LEU A 173 -2.63 -12.86 3.91
N PHE A 174 -2.47 -13.81 2.98
CA PHE A 174 -3.47 -14.85 2.73
C PHE A 174 -3.68 -15.75 3.96
N GLY A 175 -2.62 -16.03 4.72
CA GLY A 175 -2.72 -16.71 6.00
C GLY A 175 -3.57 -15.94 7.04
N ARG A 176 -3.41 -14.61 7.13
CA ARG A 176 -4.22 -13.76 8.02
C ARG A 176 -5.68 -13.65 7.59
N LEU A 177 -5.92 -13.58 6.27
CA LEU A 177 -7.27 -13.51 5.72
C LEU A 177 -8.01 -14.86 5.84
N GLY A 178 -7.31 -15.96 6.13
CA GLY A 178 -7.88 -17.31 6.13
C GLY A 178 -8.28 -17.78 4.73
N VAL A 179 -7.67 -17.21 3.68
CA VAL A 179 -7.98 -17.52 2.28
C VAL A 179 -6.95 -18.52 1.74
N GLU A 180 -7.43 -19.65 1.23
CA GLU A 180 -6.56 -20.69 0.69
C GLU A 180 -6.02 -20.31 -0.71
N LEU A 181 -4.70 -20.36 -0.85
CA LEU A 181 -4.03 -20.26 -2.14
C LEU A 181 -4.01 -21.62 -2.84
N SER A 182 -4.15 -21.63 -4.16
CA SER A 182 -3.91 -22.85 -4.95
C SER A 182 -2.45 -23.32 -4.78
N GLY A 183 -2.24 -24.64 -4.91
CA GLY A 183 -0.93 -25.26 -4.74
C GLY A 183 0.15 -24.62 -5.61
N ASP A 184 -0.16 -24.38 -6.89
CA ASP A 184 0.78 -23.79 -7.85
C ASP A 184 1.17 -22.35 -7.48
N VAL A 185 0.21 -21.52 -7.07
CA VAL A 185 0.46 -20.12 -6.66
C VAL A 185 1.27 -20.11 -5.37
N ARG A 186 0.92 -20.94 -4.40
CA ARG A 186 1.64 -21.07 -3.13
C ARG A 186 3.09 -21.48 -3.36
N ASP A 187 3.32 -22.50 -4.17
CA ASP A 187 4.67 -22.97 -4.52
C ASP A 187 5.48 -21.91 -5.25
N GLN A 188 4.87 -21.15 -6.16
CA GLN A 188 5.52 -20.04 -6.84
C GLN A 188 5.95 -18.95 -5.86
N LEU A 189 5.07 -18.52 -4.95
CA LEU A 189 5.39 -17.51 -3.94
C LEU A 189 6.48 -18.00 -2.97
N LEU A 190 6.45 -19.27 -2.56
CA LEU A 190 7.49 -19.87 -1.71
C LEU A 190 8.86 -19.89 -2.40
N ARG A 191 8.90 -20.23 -3.71
CA ARG A 191 10.15 -20.20 -4.49
C ARG A 191 10.71 -18.78 -4.61
N LEU A 192 9.84 -17.80 -4.88
CA LEU A 192 10.21 -16.39 -4.93
C LEU A 192 10.74 -15.91 -3.58
N GLN A 193 10.06 -16.26 -2.47
CA GLN A 193 10.49 -15.95 -1.10
C GLN A 193 11.87 -16.52 -0.78
N GLN A 194 12.23 -17.69 -1.31
CA GLN A 194 13.53 -18.33 -1.09
C GLN A 194 14.65 -17.78 -2.00
N GLY A 195 14.35 -16.81 -2.88
CA GLY A 195 15.32 -16.28 -3.85
C GLY A 195 15.70 -17.28 -4.95
N ARG A 196 14.99 -18.42 -5.05
CA ARG A 196 15.22 -19.42 -6.09
C ARG A 196 14.41 -19.06 -7.33
N GLN A 197 14.85 -18.02 -8.05
CA GLN A 197 14.40 -17.85 -9.43
C GLN A 197 14.95 -19.03 -10.25
N LYS A 198 14.07 -19.73 -10.98
CA LYS A 198 14.51 -20.71 -11.97
C LYS A 198 15.51 -20.01 -12.88
N ALA A 199 16.77 -20.47 -12.90
CA ALA A 199 17.69 -20.13 -13.95
C ALA A 199 16.99 -20.43 -15.28
N ARG A 200 16.80 -19.41 -16.13
CA ARG A 200 16.35 -19.65 -17.50
C ARG A 200 17.34 -20.65 -18.12
N PRO A 201 16.90 -21.70 -18.82
CA PRO A 201 17.82 -22.51 -19.60
C PRO A 201 18.47 -21.56 -20.62
N GLN A 202 19.78 -21.34 -20.49
CA GLN A 202 20.57 -20.84 -21.61
C GLN A 202 20.41 -21.89 -22.71
N GLN A 203 19.58 -21.60 -23.71
CA GLN A 203 19.59 -22.35 -24.94
C GLN A 203 21.00 -22.27 -25.51
N GLN A 204 21.72 -23.39 -25.41
CA GLN A 204 22.90 -23.68 -26.20
C GLN A 204 22.51 -23.60 -27.68
N ALA A 205 22.69 -22.43 -28.29
CA ALA A 205 22.81 -22.33 -29.75
C ALA A 205 24.28 -22.55 -30.11
N ASN A 206 24.73 -23.79 -29.92
CA ASN A 206 25.98 -24.28 -30.49
C ASN A 206 25.73 -24.53 -32.00
N LYS A 207 25.63 -23.46 -32.81
CA LYS A 207 25.64 -23.56 -34.27
C LYS A 207 27.05 -23.34 -34.77
N LYS A 208 27.75 -24.48 -34.89
CA LYS A 208 28.79 -24.78 -35.88
C LYS A 208 29.01 -23.67 -36.92
N GLN A 209 30.08 -22.90 -36.74
CA GLN A 209 30.80 -22.33 -37.88
C GLN A 209 31.72 -23.43 -38.42
N GLN A 210 31.16 -24.23 -39.33
CA GLN A 210 31.92 -24.93 -40.36
C GLN A 210 31.32 -24.49 -41.68
N ARG A 211 31.99 -23.53 -42.32
CA ARG A 211 32.36 -23.50 -43.74
C ARG A 211 32.86 -22.11 -44.11
#